data_AF-A0A5F8GBF6-F1
#
_entry.id   AF-A0A5F8GBF6-F1
#
_cell.length_a   1.000
_cell.length_b   1.000
_cell.length_c   1.000
_cell.angle_alpha   90.00
_cell.angle_beta   90.00
_cell.angle_gamma   90.00
#
_symmetry.space_group_name_H-M   'P 1'
#
loop_
_entity.id
_entity.type
_entity.pdbx_description
1 polymer ?
#
loop_
_entity_poly.entity_id
_entity_poly.type
_entity_poly.pdbx_seq_one_letter_code
_entity_poly.pdbx_strand_id
1 'polypeptide(L)'
;MGILSPGPLWLVLPLLVALPRTSLALWLLDTPEPVCSQPGLNCTVENSTCLAESWFSPPNMTPSFPKDVNIRLGFEHSRNGNLFPVVHIEWKVWTDGSILFLRGAELSVLQMSTNEQLCVEFKFLNQLQHQVRPDLSRWHFAFDNFVVEPGQEYEITVQHLPKPKPNRDPNHESLPFRVPDCRDPRMKVTTPCMSSGSLWEPDILVERLKNNSLVVSFNLWNESTFYKILVNGFPNTETNSCYEEVQYINQSREEDFHHRTNVTFLLQNVNACCQYSVQTLLK
;
A
#
# COMPACT_ATOMS: atom_id res chain seq x y z
N MET A 1 61.16 -23.09 29.11
CA MET A 1 60.12 -23.37 28.10
C MET A 1 58.91 -23.93 28.84
N GLY A 2 57.72 -23.34 28.90
CA GLY A 2 57.19 -22.11 28.34
C GLY A 2 56.03 -21.63 29.24
N ILE A 3 55.81 -20.31 29.25
CA ILE A 3 54.71 -19.65 29.97
C ILE A 3 53.55 -19.53 28.98
N LEU A 4 52.39 -20.14 29.28
CA LEU A 4 51.17 -19.96 28.50
C LEU A 4 50.57 -18.58 28.83
N SER A 5 50.46 -17.75 27.80
CA SER A 5 49.74 -16.46 27.85
C SER A 5 48.29 -16.68 27.40
N PRO A 6 47.27 -16.10 28.06
CA PRO A 6 45.90 -16.17 27.57
C PRO A 6 45.67 -15.11 26.49
N GLY A 7 45.17 -15.55 25.33
CA GLY A 7 44.85 -14.68 24.19
C GLY A 7 43.61 -13.80 24.41
N PRO A 8 43.46 -12.71 23.63
CA PRO A 8 42.40 -11.73 23.84
C PRO A 8 41.06 -12.24 23.31
N LEU A 9 40.03 -12.16 24.16
CA LEU A 9 38.62 -12.35 23.79
C LEU A 9 38.19 -11.22 22.85
N TRP A 10 37.98 -11.54 21.58
CA TRP A 10 37.32 -10.66 20.62
C TRP A 10 35.82 -10.60 20.94
N LEU A 11 35.39 -9.46 21.49
CA LEU A 11 33.99 -9.09 21.60
C LEU A 11 33.42 -8.83 20.21
N VAL A 12 32.68 -9.79 19.68
CA VAL A 12 31.88 -9.62 18.47
C VAL A 12 30.64 -8.82 18.86
N LEU A 13 30.61 -7.52 18.55
CA LEU A 13 29.37 -6.74 18.62
C LEU A 13 28.42 -7.27 17.52
N PRO A 14 27.21 -7.75 17.86
CA PRO A 14 26.22 -8.03 16.83
C PRO A 14 25.77 -6.68 16.26
N LEU A 15 26.09 -6.42 14.99
CA LEU A 15 25.46 -5.36 14.22
C LEU A 15 23.97 -5.75 14.11
N LEU A 16 23.13 -5.15 14.96
CA LEU A 16 21.69 -5.10 14.75
C LEU A 16 21.47 -4.22 13.51
N VAL A 17 21.57 -4.84 12.33
CA VAL A 17 21.04 -4.27 11.11
C VAL A 17 19.53 -4.23 11.32
N ALA A 18 19.02 -3.04 11.64
CA ALA A 18 17.60 -2.75 11.51
C ALA A 18 17.27 -2.90 10.03
N LEU A 19 16.83 -4.09 9.64
CA LEU A 19 16.14 -4.28 8.38
C LEU A 19 15.00 -3.27 8.40
N PRO A 20 14.91 -2.34 7.43
CA PRO A 20 13.69 -1.56 7.28
C PRO A 20 12.57 -2.59 7.20
N ARG A 21 11.51 -2.40 8.00
CA ARG A 21 10.30 -3.20 7.86
C ARG A 21 9.87 -3.01 6.40
N THR A 22 10.16 -3.99 5.56
CA THR A 22 9.53 -4.12 4.26
C THR A 22 8.06 -4.33 4.59
N SER A 23 7.31 -3.24 4.58
CA SER A 23 5.86 -3.31 4.42
C SER A 23 5.63 -4.22 3.23
N LEU A 24 5.01 -5.37 3.45
CA LEU A 24 4.45 -6.13 2.34
C LEU A 24 3.37 -5.22 1.76
N ALA A 25 3.71 -4.50 0.69
CA ALA A 25 2.88 -3.44 0.14
C ALA A 25 1.58 -3.98 -0.47
N LEU A 26 1.57 -5.27 -0.82
CA LEU A 26 0.44 -5.96 -1.41
C LEU A 26 0.14 -7.27 -0.64
N TRP A 27 -1.08 -7.37 -0.10
CA TRP A 27 -1.53 -8.52 0.69
C TRP A 27 -3.07 -8.66 0.63
N LEU A 28 -3.59 -9.79 1.11
CA LEU A 28 -5.03 -10.05 1.14
C LEU A 28 -5.62 -9.78 2.51
N LEU A 29 -6.73 -9.06 2.55
CA LEU A 29 -7.52 -8.86 3.75
C LEU A 29 -8.16 -10.19 4.18
N ASP A 30 -7.96 -10.57 5.43
CA ASP A 30 -8.44 -11.86 5.98
C ASP A 30 -9.97 -11.93 6.16
N THR A 31 -10.66 -10.78 6.11
CA THR A 31 -12.10 -10.67 6.36
C THR A 31 -12.71 -9.62 5.43
N PRO A 32 -13.87 -9.88 4.80
CA PRO A 32 -14.64 -11.13 4.84
C PRO A 32 -13.95 -12.28 4.11
N GLU A 33 -14.30 -13.53 4.45
CA GLU A 33 -13.81 -14.69 3.69
C GLU A 33 -14.37 -14.61 2.25
N PRO A 34 -13.52 -14.74 1.22
CA PRO A 34 -13.98 -14.55 -0.16
C PRO A 34 -14.91 -15.68 -0.59
N VAL A 35 -16.11 -15.32 -1.05
CA VAL A 35 -17.12 -16.26 -1.54
C VAL A 35 -17.32 -16.06 -3.04
N CYS A 36 -17.06 -17.10 -3.83
CA CYS A 36 -17.29 -17.09 -5.28
C CYS A 36 -18.38 -18.05 -5.76
N SER A 37 -18.91 -18.90 -4.87
CA SER A 37 -20.02 -19.80 -5.18
C SER A 37 -21.31 -19.01 -5.42
N GLN A 38 -22.08 -19.40 -6.42
CA GLN A 38 -23.36 -18.78 -6.78
C GLN A 38 -24.33 -19.83 -7.35
N PRO A 39 -25.65 -19.57 -7.48
CA PRO A 39 -26.59 -20.58 -7.95
C PRO A 39 -26.16 -21.24 -9.27
N GLY A 40 -25.94 -22.56 -9.24
CA GLY A 40 -25.46 -23.35 -10.37
C GLY A 40 -23.93 -23.50 -10.50
N LEU A 41 -23.15 -22.89 -9.59
CA LEU A 41 -21.69 -22.97 -9.57
C LEU A 41 -21.15 -23.04 -8.13
N ASN A 42 -20.48 -24.16 -7.84
CA ASN A 42 -19.62 -24.33 -6.68
C ASN A 42 -18.21 -23.87 -7.06
N CYS A 43 -17.66 -22.94 -6.27
CA CYS A 43 -16.39 -22.31 -6.51
C CYS A 43 -15.66 -22.07 -5.17
N THR A 44 -14.33 -22.25 -5.19
CA THR A 44 -13.42 -21.87 -4.09
C THR A 44 -12.46 -20.79 -4.56
N VAL A 45 -12.02 -19.94 -3.63
CA VAL A 45 -10.93 -18.98 -3.88
C VAL A 45 -9.70 -19.44 -3.12
N GLU A 46 -8.58 -19.58 -3.81
CA GLU A 46 -7.32 -20.08 -3.27
C GLU A 46 -6.18 -19.10 -3.62
N ASN A 47 -5.15 -19.01 -2.77
CA ASN A 47 -3.95 -18.24 -3.12
C ASN A 47 -3.22 -18.91 -4.29
N SER A 48 -2.78 -18.12 -5.26
CA SER A 48 -2.06 -18.60 -6.44
C SER A 48 -0.65 -18.03 -6.50
N THR A 49 0.27 -18.80 -7.07
CA THR A 49 1.65 -18.36 -7.34
C THR A 49 1.75 -17.49 -8.60
N CYS A 50 0.62 -17.08 -9.18
CA CYS A 50 0.50 -16.43 -10.50
C CYS A 50 0.94 -17.32 -11.69
N LEU A 51 1.38 -18.56 -11.41
CA LEU A 51 1.86 -19.54 -12.37
C LEU A 51 0.80 -20.63 -12.53
N ALA A 52 -0.05 -20.50 -13.54
CA ALA A 52 -1.06 -21.51 -13.84
C ALA A 52 -0.45 -22.76 -14.48
N GLU A 53 -0.95 -23.94 -14.07
CA GLU A 53 -0.55 -25.25 -14.60
C GLU A 53 -0.67 -25.35 -16.13
N SER A 54 -1.66 -24.65 -16.71
CA SER A 54 -1.87 -24.57 -18.16
C SER A 54 -0.68 -23.99 -18.92
N TRP A 55 0.28 -23.34 -18.25
CA TRP A 55 1.50 -22.89 -18.91
C TRP A 55 2.44 -24.05 -19.23
N PHE A 56 2.48 -25.07 -18.35
CA PHE A 56 3.29 -26.27 -18.52
C PHE A 56 2.58 -27.33 -19.38
N SER A 57 1.25 -27.43 -19.25
CA SER A 57 0.42 -28.35 -20.03
C SER A 57 -0.73 -27.60 -20.70
N PRO A 58 -0.49 -26.95 -21.86
CA PRO A 58 -1.49 -26.06 -22.43
C PRO A 58 -2.64 -26.85 -23.06
N PRO A 59 -3.89 -26.47 -22.76
CA PRO A 59 -5.06 -27.13 -23.30
C PRO A 59 -5.20 -26.86 -24.81
N ASN A 60 -6.00 -27.71 -25.48
CA ASN A 60 -6.38 -27.47 -26.87
C ASN A 60 -7.48 -26.41 -27.02
N MET A 61 -8.37 -26.29 -26.03
CA MET A 61 -9.48 -25.34 -26.01
C MET A 61 -9.34 -24.42 -24.80
N THR A 62 -9.55 -23.12 -25.01
CA THR A 62 -9.48 -22.08 -23.98
C THR A 62 -10.75 -21.26 -23.98
N PRO A 63 -11.18 -20.73 -22.82
CA PRO A 63 -12.32 -19.84 -22.76
C PRO A 63 -11.99 -18.48 -23.39
N SER A 64 -13.02 -17.72 -23.75
CA SER A 64 -12.89 -16.31 -24.13
C SER A 64 -12.52 -15.42 -22.95
N PHE A 65 -12.08 -14.19 -23.24
CA PHE A 65 -11.71 -13.19 -22.23
C PHE A 65 -12.91 -12.73 -21.36
N PRO A 66 -12.66 -12.26 -20.13
CA PRO A 66 -13.70 -11.66 -19.28
C PRO A 66 -14.29 -10.41 -19.92
N LYS A 67 -15.46 -10.00 -19.44
CA LYS A 67 -16.24 -8.89 -19.99
C LYS A 67 -16.77 -8.00 -18.91
N ASP A 68 -17.00 -6.74 -19.27
CA ASP A 68 -17.48 -5.72 -18.34
C ASP A 68 -16.60 -5.66 -17.08
N VAL A 69 -15.27 -5.80 -17.25
CA VAL A 69 -14.32 -5.71 -16.13
C VAL A 69 -14.36 -4.29 -15.59
N ASN A 70 -14.69 -4.18 -14.32
CA ASN A 70 -14.87 -2.93 -13.63
C ASN A 70 -14.08 -2.97 -12.31
N ILE A 71 -13.23 -1.97 -12.12
CA ILE A 71 -12.33 -1.88 -10.99
C ILE A 71 -12.63 -0.58 -10.26
N ARG A 72 -12.82 -0.67 -8.94
CA ARG A 72 -13.14 0.47 -8.09
C ARG A 72 -12.35 0.41 -6.79
N LEU A 73 -12.19 1.57 -6.16
CA LEU A 73 -11.66 1.66 -4.81
C LEU A 73 -12.76 1.35 -3.79
N GLY A 74 -12.56 0.28 -3.03
CA GLY A 74 -13.34 -0.11 -1.86
C GLY A 74 -12.63 0.21 -0.55
N PHE A 75 -13.34 0.06 0.56
CA PHE A 75 -12.79 0.28 1.90
C PHE A 75 -13.39 -0.76 2.83
N GLU A 76 -12.54 -1.62 3.39
CA GLU A 76 -12.99 -2.76 4.18
C GLU A 76 -12.28 -2.80 5.53
N HIS A 77 -12.99 -3.33 6.52
CA HIS A 77 -12.46 -3.48 7.87
C HIS A 77 -11.80 -4.85 8.02
N SER A 78 -10.59 -4.86 8.58
CA SER A 78 -10.00 -6.11 9.06
C SER A 78 -10.75 -6.61 10.29
N ARG A 79 -10.48 -7.86 10.68
CA ARG A 79 -11.01 -8.46 11.92
C ARG A 79 -10.75 -7.62 13.17
N ASN A 80 -9.68 -6.83 13.18
CA ASN A 80 -9.29 -5.98 14.31
C ASN A 80 -9.98 -4.61 14.29
N GLY A 81 -10.86 -4.34 13.32
CA GLY A 81 -11.55 -3.06 13.14
C GLY A 81 -10.74 -1.99 12.42
N ASN A 82 -9.56 -2.33 11.90
CA ASN A 82 -8.73 -1.41 11.12
C ASN A 82 -9.29 -1.27 9.70
N LEU A 83 -9.42 -0.03 9.21
CA LEU A 83 -9.96 0.27 7.88
C LEU A 83 -8.84 0.32 6.84
N PHE A 84 -8.94 -0.52 5.82
CA PHE A 84 -7.98 -0.58 4.71
C PHE A 84 -8.64 -0.24 3.37
N PRO A 85 -7.94 0.50 2.50
CA PRO A 85 -8.35 0.62 1.12
C PRO A 85 -8.11 -0.71 0.40
N VAL A 86 -9.13 -1.18 -0.30
CA VAL A 86 -9.08 -2.43 -1.08
C VAL A 86 -9.46 -2.15 -2.51
N VAL A 87 -9.04 -3.01 -3.43
CA VAL A 87 -9.54 -2.96 -4.79
C VAL A 87 -10.72 -3.90 -4.99
N HIS A 88 -11.83 -3.32 -5.43
CA HIS A 88 -13.09 -4.00 -5.77
C HIS A 88 -13.07 -4.34 -7.24
N ILE A 89 -13.00 -5.64 -7.56
CA ILE A 89 -12.87 -6.14 -8.94
C ILE A 89 -14.13 -6.89 -9.30
N GLU A 90 -14.87 -6.41 -10.31
CA GLU A 90 -16.06 -7.06 -10.84
C GLU A 90 -15.86 -7.43 -12.29
N TRP A 91 -16.36 -8.59 -12.70
CA TRP A 91 -16.41 -8.96 -14.10
C TRP A 91 -17.55 -9.93 -14.40
N LYS A 92 -17.85 -10.07 -15.69
CA LYS A 92 -18.82 -11.02 -16.22
C LYS A 92 -18.16 -11.97 -17.21
N VAL A 93 -18.79 -13.12 -17.37
CA VAL A 93 -18.41 -14.09 -18.40
C VAL A 93 -19.21 -13.83 -19.66
N TRP A 94 -18.55 -14.00 -20.80
CA TRP A 94 -19.21 -13.89 -22.10
C TRP A 94 -20.17 -15.06 -22.35
N THR A 95 -21.23 -14.81 -23.12
CA THR A 95 -22.29 -15.79 -23.39
C THR A 95 -22.02 -16.57 -24.69
N ASP A 96 -20.78 -17.02 -24.90
CA ASP A 96 -20.42 -17.88 -26.05
C ASP A 96 -20.32 -19.35 -25.66
N GLY A 97 -20.02 -20.22 -26.63
CA GLY A 97 -19.85 -21.66 -26.38
C GLY A 97 -18.55 -22.01 -25.63
N SER A 98 -17.60 -21.09 -25.50
CA SER A 98 -16.31 -21.35 -24.86
C SER A 98 -16.42 -21.48 -23.33
N ILE A 99 -17.54 -21.03 -22.75
CA ILE A 99 -17.87 -21.18 -21.33
C ILE A 99 -17.81 -22.63 -20.84
N LEU A 100 -18.09 -23.60 -21.72
CA LEU A 100 -17.99 -25.04 -21.40
C LEU A 100 -16.55 -25.47 -21.07
N PHE A 101 -15.55 -24.68 -21.47
CA PHE A 101 -14.13 -24.92 -21.19
C PHE A 101 -13.58 -24.01 -20.09
N LEU A 102 -14.38 -23.08 -19.56
CA LEU A 102 -14.00 -22.20 -18.45
C LEU A 102 -13.93 -23.02 -17.16
N ARG A 103 -12.74 -23.06 -16.54
CA ARG A 103 -12.49 -23.81 -15.30
C ARG A 103 -12.33 -22.92 -14.08
N GLY A 104 -12.23 -21.62 -14.28
CA GLY A 104 -11.92 -20.67 -13.23
C GLY A 104 -11.41 -19.35 -13.76
N ALA A 105 -10.90 -18.53 -12.87
CA ALA A 105 -10.23 -17.28 -13.19
C ALA A 105 -9.07 -17.05 -12.22
N GLU A 106 -7.98 -16.47 -12.69
CA GLU A 106 -6.91 -15.95 -11.87
C GLU A 106 -7.03 -14.42 -11.84
N LEU A 107 -7.05 -13.85 -10.65
CA LEU A 107 -6.90 -12.41 -10.46
C LEU A 107 -5.45 -12.14 -10.09
N SER A 108 -4.87 -11.12 -10.72
CA SER A 108 -3.51 -10.68 -10.47
C SER A 108 -3.50 -9.18 -10.23
N VAL A 109 -2.84 -8.75 -9.16
CA VAL A 109 -2.56 -7.34 -8.88
C VAL A 109 -1.04 -7.16 -8.91
N LEU A 110 -0.57 -6.28 -9.79
CA LEU A 110 0.84 -5.93 -9.96
C LEU A 110 1.05 -4.48 -9.50
N GLN A 111 1.91 -4.26 -8.52
CA GLN A 111 2.32 -2.92 -8.11
C GLN A 111 3.42 -2.39 -9.02
N MET A 112 3.17 -1.26 -9.69
CA MET A 112 4.05 -0.76 -10.75
C MET A 112 5.41 -0.26 -10.22
N SER A 113 5.45 0.26 -9.00
CA SER A 113 6.65 0.86 -8.39
C SER A 113 7.64 -0.17 -7.87
N THR A 114 7.16 -1.31 -7.36
CA THR A 114 7.97 -2.37 -6.74
C THR A 114 8.08 -3.62 -7.61
N ASN A 115 7.22 -3.74 -8.63
CA ASN A 115 7.04 -4.96 -9.43
C ASN A 115 6.63 -6.18 -8.57
N GLU A 116 6.01 -5.93 -7.40
CA GLU A 116 5.42 -6.97 -6.56
C GLU A 116 4.07 -7.40 -7.14
N GLN A 117 3.84 -8.71 -7.19
CA GLN A 117 2.64 -9.30 -7.76
C GLN A 117 1.98 -10.27 -6.78
N LEU A 118 0.67 -10.17 -6.63
CA LEU A 118 -0.13 -11.07 -5.80
C LEU A 118 -1.31 -11.62 -6.61
N CYS A 119 -1.55 -12.92 -6.49
CA CYS A 119 -2.61 -13.59 -7.23
C CYS A 119 -3.52 -14.45 -6.35
N VAL A 120 -4.79 -14.50 -6.76
CA VAL A 120 -5.77 -15.45 -6.25
C VAL A 120 -6.41 -16.18 -7.41
N GLU A 121 -6.76 -17.44 -7.19
CA GLU A 121 -7.42 -18.29 -8.18
C GLU A 121 -8.83 -18.63 -7.71
N PHE A 122 -9.80 -18.33 -8.56
CA PHE A 122 -11.17 -18.79 -8.50
C PHE A 122 -11.22 -20.16 -9.20
N LYS A 123 -11.44 -21.21 -8.42
CA LYS A 123 -11.46 -22.59 -8.91
C LYS A 123 -12.89 -23.10 -8.96
N PHE A 124 -13.37 -23.42 -10.17
CA PHE A 124 -14.71 -23.97 -10.34
C PHE A 124 -14.70 -25.47 -10.07
N LEU A 125 -15.46 -25.88 -9.05
CA LEU A 125 -15.54 -27.28 -8.62
C LEU A 125 -16.49 -28.11 -9.51
N ASN A 126 -17.38 -27.44 -10.23
CA ASN A 126 -18.20 -28.05 -11.28
C ASN A 126 -18.14 -27.21 -12.56
N GLN A 127 -18.34 -27.87 -13.70
CA GLN A 127 -18.38 -27.21 -14.99
C GLN A 127 -19.67 -26.43 -15.21
N LEU A 128 -19.55 -25.27 -15.84
CA LEU A 128 -20.69 -24.49 -16.31
C LEU A 128 -21.30 -25.15 -17.56
N GLN A 129 -22.55 -25.59 -17.46
CA GLN A 129 -23.27 -26.26 -18.55
C GLN A 129 -24.05 -25.28 -19.44
N HIS A 130 -24.28 -24.06 -18.94
CA HIS A 130 -25.11 -23.06 -19.59
C HIS A 130 -24.41 -21.70 -19.64
N GLN A 131 -24.64 -20.96 -20.72
CA GLN A 131 -24.06 -19.64 -20.99
C GLN A 131 -24.52 -18.57 -19.98
N VAL A 132 -25.65 -18.83 -19.32
CA VAL A 132 -26.26 -17.97 -18.32
C VAL A 132 -26.52 -18.76 -17.05
N ARG A 133 -26.72 -18.03 -15.95
CA ARG A 133 -27.12 -18.57 -14.67
C ARG A 133 -28.56 -19.11 -14.72
N PRO A 134 -28.98 -19.91 -13.71
CA PRO A 134 -30.35 -20.42 -13.64
C PRO A 134 -31.43 -19.33 -13.64
N ASP A 135 -31.10 -18.12 -13.21
CA ASP A 135 -31.98 -16.93 -13.22
C ASP A 135 -31.97 -16.16 -14.56
N LEU A 136 -31.35 -16.72 -15.61
CA LEU A 136 -31.19 -16.16 -16.95
C LEU A 136 -30.27 -14.93 -17.05
N SER A 137 -29.58 -14.57 -15.98
CA SER A 137 -28.59 -13.49 -16.01
C SER A 137 -27.19 -14.01 -16.38
N ARG A 138 -26.28 -13.11 -16.77
CA ARG A 138 -24.88 -13.48 -17.05
C ARG A 138 -24.18 -13.91 -15.76
N TRP A 139 -23.23 -14.84 -15.88
CA TRP A 139 -22.31 -15.16 -14.80
C TRP A 139 -21.53 -13.91 -14.42
N HIS A 140 -21.53 -13.59 -13.12
CA HIS A 140 -20.94 -12.40 -12.54
C HIS A 140 -20.09 -12.80 -11.34
N PHE A 141 -18.93 -12.17 -11.20
CA PHE A 141 -17.98 -12.42 -10.13
C PHE A 141 -17.46 -11.10 -9.59
N ALA A 142 -17.14 -11.08 -8.30
CA ALA A 142 -16.57 -9.95 -7.60
C ALA A 142 -15.47 -10.42 -6.63
N PHE A 143 -14.49 -9.55 -6.34
CA PHE A 143 -13.44 -9.82 -5.37
C PHE A 143 -12.86 -8.53 -4.80
N ASP A 144 -12.86 -8.44 -3.46
CA ASP A 144 -12.65 -7.16 -2.74
C ASP A 144 -11.61 -7.27 -1.63
N ASN A 145 -10.77 -8.31 -1.64
CA ASN A 145 -9.82 -8.58 -0.56
C ASN A 145 -8.39 -8.09 -0.83
N PHE A 146 -8.06 -7.61 -2.03
CA PHE A 146 -6.71 -7.07 -2.30
C PHE A 146 -6.54 -5.72 -1.63
N VAL A 147 -5.69 -5.64 -0.60
CA VAL A 147 -5.34 -4.38 0.05
C VAL A 147 -4.33 -3.63 -0.82
N VAL A 148 -4.56 -2.33 -0.99
CA VAL A 148 -3.71 -1.46 -1.80
C VAL A 148 -3.13 -0.32 -0.96
N GLU A 149 -2.04 0.30 -1.40
CA GLU A 149 -1.40 1.40 -0.68
C GLU A 149 -1.80 2.78 -1.23
N PRO A 150 -1.94 3.81 -0.36
CA PRO A 150 -2.23 5.17 -0.80
C PRO A 150 -1.20 5.71 -1.78
N GLY A 151 -1.67 6.38 -2.85
CA GLY A 151 -0.82 7.03 -3.85
C GLY A 151 -0.06 6.08 -4.78
N GLN A 152 -0.30 4.77 -4.72
CA GLN A 152 0.32 3.78 -5.60
C GLN A 152 -0.47 3.56 -6.90
N GLU A 153 0.22 3.04 -7.91
CA GLU A 153 -0.34 2.62 -9.19
C GLU A 153 -0.17 1.10 -9.36
N TYR A 154 -1.22 0.48 -9.88
CA TYR A 154 -1.31 -0.96 -10.06
C TYR A 154 -1.79 -1.29 -11.47
N GLU A 155 -1.40 -2.47 -11.95
CA GLU A 155 -2.04 -3.14 -13.08
C GLU A 155 -2.83 -4.34 -12.54
N ILE A 156 -4.12 -4.40 -12.85
CA ILE A 156 -5.00 -5.46 -12.39
C ILE A 156 -5.43 -6.27 -13.60
N THR A 157 -5.26 -7.58 -13.51
CA THR A 157 -5.58 -8.52 -14.57
C THR A 157 -6.58 -9.55 -14.10
N VAL A 158 -7.66 -9.71 -14.87
CA VAL A 158 -8.60 -10.82 -14.75
C VAL A 158 -8.30 -11.81 -15.87
N GLN A 159 -7.87 -13.02 -15.53
CA GLN A 159 -7.36 -14.02 -16.48
C GLN A 159 -8.21 -15.28 -16.39
N HIS A 160 -9.02 -15.58 -17.41
CA HIS A 160 -9.80 -16.82 -17.41
C HIS A 160 -8.89 -18.05 -17.56
N LEU A 161 -9.27 -19.14 -16.89
CA LEU A 161 -8.53 -20.39 -16.89
C LEU A 161 -9.27 -21.48 -17.67
N PRO A 162 -8.54 -22.33 -18.42
CA PRO A 162 -7.08 -22.36 -18.58
C PRO A 162 -6.50 -21.23 -19.46
N LYS A 163 -5.24 -20.86 -19.22
CA LYS A 163 -4.52 -19.84 -20.00
C LYS A 163 -4.16 -20.37 -21.40
N PRO A 164 -4.21 -19.54 -22.45
CA PRO A 164 -3.84 -19.92 -23.81
C PRO A 164 -2.33 -20.04 -23.98
N LYS A 165 -1.92 -20.74 -25.04
CA LYS A 165 -0.51 -20.79 -25.45
C LYS A 165 -0.04 -19.38 -25.81
N PRO A 166 1.26 -19.06 -25.61
CA PRO A 166 1.85 -17.84 -26.14
C PRO A 166 1.52 -17.69 -27.65
N ASN A 167 1.27 -16.45 -28.09
CA ASN A 167 0.91 -16.07 -29.49
C ASN A 167 -0.50 -16.48 -29.97
N ARG A 168 -1.38 -16.92 -29.06
CA ARG A 168 -2.83 -17.06 -29.33
C ARG A 168 -3.56 -15.79 -28.87
N ASP A 169 -4.84 -15.71 -29.20
CA ASP A 169 -5.70 -14.65 -28.67
C ASP A 169 -5.71 -14.70 -27.14
N PRO A 170 -5.51 -13.54 -26.46
CA PRO A 170 -5.56 -13.48 -25.01
C PRO A 170 -6.99 -13.71 -24.51
N ASN A 171 -7.10 -14.40 -23.38
CA ASN A 171 -8.36 -14.58 -22.65
C ASN A 171 -8.32 -13.88 -21.27
N HIS A 172 -7.64 -12.75 -21.21
CA HIS A 172 -7.61 -11.85 -20.05
C HIS A 172 -7.96 -10.43 -20.45
N GLU A 173 -8.21 -9.62 -19.43
CA GLU A 173 -8.32 -8.18 -19.53
C GLU A 173 -7.49 -7.56 -18.40
N SER A 174 -6.65 -6.58 -18.76
CA SER A 174 -5.74 -5.88 -17.86
C SER A 174 -6.05 -4.40 -17.90
N LEU A 175 -6.17 -3.77 -16.73
CA LEU A 175 -6.54 -2.37 -16.60
C LEU A 175 -5.62 -1.68 -15.58
N PRO A 176 -5.17 -0.45 -15.86
CA PRO A 176 -4.43 0.34 -14.89
C PRO A 176 -5.39 0.85 -13.79
N PHE A 177 -4.89 0.91 -12.57
CA PHE A 177 -5.64 1.39 -11.41
C PHE A 177 -4.75 2.26 -10.52
N ARG A 178 -5.22 3.47 -10.23
CA ARG A 178 -4.48 4.44 -9.42
C ARG A 178 -5.22 4.72 -8.13
N VAL A 179 -4.54 4.51 -7.01
CA VAL A 179 -5.07 4.78 -5.68
C VAL A 179 -4.78 6.25 -5.33
N PRO A 180 -5.77 7.02 -4.85
CA PRO A 180 -5.54 8.36 -4.36
C PRO A 180 -4.59 8.37 -3.16
N ASP A 181 -3.91 9.50 -2.94
CA ASP A 181 -3.04 9.69 -1.78
C ASP A 181 -3.85 9.99 -0.51
N CYS A 182 -3.16 10.15 0.62
CA CYS A 182 -3.78 10.44 1.91
C CYS A 182 -4.41 11.83 2.04
N ARG A 183 -4.38 12.67 1.00
CA ARG A 183 -5.11 13.95 0.95
C ARG A 183 -6.56 13.75 0.52
N ASP A 184 -6.88 12.62 -0.10
CA ASP A 184 -8.26 12.28 -0.43
C ASP A 184 -9.07 12.11 0.87
N PRO A 185 -10.27 12.72 0.97
CA PRO A 185 -11.08 12.69 2.19
C PRO A 185 -11.43 11.28 2.68
N ARG A 186 -11.61 10.32 1.77
CA ARG A 186 -11.92 8.92 2.12
C ARG A 186 -10.67 8.15 2.52
N MET A 187 -9.53 8.48 1.93
CA MET A 187 -8.23 7.87 2.28
C MET A 187 -7.69 8.34 3.64
N LYS A 188 -7.92 9.62 4.00
CA LYS A 188 -7.41 10.25 5.24
C LYS A 188 -7.75 9.47 6.52
N VAL A 189 -8.83 8.70 6.52
CA VAL A 189 -9.28 7.91 7.69
C VAL A 189 -8.90 6.42 7.62
N THR A 190 -8.16 6.01 6.60
CA THR A 190 -7.65 4.63 6.51
C THR A 190 -6.44 4.44 7.42
N THR A 191 -6.27 3.24 7.95
CA THR A 191 -5.15 2.87 8.82
C THR A 191 -3.77 3.24 8.23
N PRO A 192 -3.41 2.93 6.97
CA PRO A 192 -2.12 3.34 6.42
C PRO A 192 -1.94 4.87 6.44
N CYS A 193 -2.96 5.64 6.09
CA CYS A 193 -2.89 7.10 6.12
C CYS A 193 -2.85 7.68 7.52
N MET A 194 -3.64 7.16 8.45
CA MET A 194 -3.67 7.61 9.85
C MET A 194 -2.33 7.36 10.53
N SER A 195 -1.72 6.20 10.30
CA SER A 195 -0.40 5.86 10.85
C SER A 195 0.71 6.78 10.34
N SER A 196 0.55 7.29 9.11
CA SER A 196 1.43 8.30 8.51
C SER A 196 1.06 9.74 8.90
N GLY A 197 0.14 9.93 9.85
CA GLY A 197 -0.24 11.24 10.38
C GLY A 197 -1.14 12.05 9.45
N SER A 198 -1.93 11.43 8.57
CA SER A 198 -2.85 12.18 7.70
C SER A 198 -3.90 13.00 8.47
N LEU A 199 -4.26 12.58 9.68
CA LEU A 199 -5.15 13.32 10.61
C LEU A 199 -4.39 14.26 11.56
N TRP A 200 -3.06 14.28 11.50
CA TRP A 200 -2.26 15.13 12.36
C TRP A 200 -2.29 16.58 11.88
N GLU A 201 -2.78 17.45 12.75
CA GLU A 201 -2.83 18.90 12.53
C GLU A 201 -1.89 19.58 13.54
N PRO A 202 -0.62 19.87 13.15
CA PRO A 202 0.40 20.31 14.09
C PRO A 202 0.19 21.71 14.67
N ASP A 203 -0.70 22.53 14.08
CA ASP A 203 -0.92 23.93 14.46
C ASP A 203 0.39 24.69 14.73
N ILE A 204 1.29 24.72 13.74
CA ILE A 204 2.65 25.24 13.91
C ILE A 204 2.59 26.75 14.17
N LEU A 205 3.11 27.18 15.33
CA LEU A 205 3.37 28.57 15.65
C LEU A 205 4.86 28.83 15.67
N VAL A 206 5.24 29.98 15.11
CA VAL A 206 6.64 30.39 14.99
C VAL A 206 6.77 31.78 15.60
N GLU A 207 7.60 31.91 16.65
CA GLU A 207 7.88 33.18 17.31
C GLU A 207 9.37 33.50 17.21
N ARG A 208 9.69 34.71 16.75
CA ARG A 208 11.07 35.21 16.74
C ARG A 208 11.36 35.98 18.02
N LEU A 209 12.32 35.49 18.79
CA LEU A 209 12.74 36.12 20.03
C LEU A 209 13.81 37.19 19.78
N LYS A 210 13.95 38.11 20.75
CA LYS A 210 14.89 39.25 20.68
C LYS A 210 16.36 38.84 20.63
N ASN A 211 16.70 37.64 21.09
CA ASN A 211 18.07 37.10 21.11
C ASN A 211 18.45 36.37 19.80
N ASN A 212 17.84 36.74 18.67
CA ASN A 212 18.02 36.07 17.38
C ASN A 212 17.76 34.55 17.45
N SER A 213 16.77 34.14 18.24
CA SER A 213 16.30 32.75 18.24
C SER A 213 14.88 32.66 17.70
N LEU A 214 14.54 31.49 17.20
CA LEU A 214 13.23 31.15 16.67
C LEU A 214 12.65 30.03 17.53
N VAL A 215 11.51 30.29 18.15
CA VAL A 215 10.76 29.27 18.88
C VAL A 215 9.69 28.71 17.97
N VAL A 216 9.75 27.41 17.72
CA VAL A 216 8.77 26.66 16.95
C VAL A 216 7.94 25.83 17.92
N SER A 217 6.63 26.05 17.92
CA SER A 217 5.70 25.38 18.82
C SER A 217 4.66 24.60 18.03
N PHE A 218 4.47 23.32 18.30
CA PHE A 218 3.53 22.47 17.55
C PHE A 218 2.96 21.34 18.42
N ASN A 219 1.81 20.81 18.00
CA ASN A 219 1.12 19.72 18.70
C ASN A 219 1.69 18.36 18.29
N LEU A 220 1.92 17.48 19.26
CA LEU A 220 2.39 16.10 19.02
C LEU A 220 1.23 15.16 18.64
N TRP A 221 1.53 14.17 17.80
CA TRP A 221 0.68 13.02 17.46
C TRP A 221 0.90 11.83 18.41
N ASN A 222 -0.10 10.94 18.46
CA ASN A 222 -0.18 9.80 19.39
C ASN A 222 0.67 8.59 18.98
N GLU A 223 1.04 8.45 17.70
CA GLU A 223 1.72 7.25 17.18
C GLU A 223 3.13 7.49 16.61
N SER A 224 3.65 8.71 16.62
CA SER A 224 4.96 9.01 16.03
C SER A 224 6.12 8.53 16.89
N THR A 225 7.12 7.90 16.24
CA THR A 225 8.35 7.47 16.90
C THR A 225 9.32 8.63 17.14
N PHE A 226 9.37 9.60 16.22
CA PHE A 226 10.11 10.85 16.36
C PHE A 226 9.65 11.88 15.33
N TYR A 227 9.90 13.15 15.66
CA TYR A 227 9.60 14.29 14.79
C TYR A 227 10.89 14.86 14.24
N LYS A 228 10.85 15.28 12.97
CA LYS A 228 11.90 16.09 12.36
C LYS A 228 11.37 17.48 12.11
N ILE A 229 12.08 18.48 12.62
CA ILE A 229 11.80 19.89 12.37
C ILE A 229 12.92 20.44 11.50
N LEU A 230 12.56 21.03 10.38
CA LEU A 230 13.46 21.69 9.44
C LEU A 230 13.17 23.18 9.44
N VAL A 231 14.20 23.98 9.71
CA VAL A 231 14.15 25.44 9.60
C VAL A 231 15.10 25.88 8.49
N ASN A 232 14.55 26.43 7.42
CA ASN A 232 15.31 26.97 6.30
C ASN A 232 15.18 28.49 6.25
N GLY A 233 16.32 29.19 6.23
CA GLY A 233 16.42 30.62 6.06
C GLY A 233 16.82 30.99 4.63
N PHE A 234 16.20 32.03 4.09
CA PHE A 234 16.42 32.54 2.73
C PHE A 234 16.67 34.06 2.75
N PRO A 235 17.51 34.57 1.83
CA PRO A 235 17.55 35.99 1.50
C PRO A 235 16.26 36.42 0.80
N ASN A 236 15.94 37.72 0.79
CA ASN A 236 14.71 38.24 0.18
C ASN A 236 14.58 37.96 -1.33
N THR A 237 15.70 37.82 -2.04
CA THR A 237 15.74 37.80 -3.51
C THR A 237 16.31 36.50 -4.09
N GLU A 238 16.73 35.55 -3.25
CA GLU A 238 17.43 34.34 -3.68
C GLU A 238 16.73 33.08 -3.16
N THR A 239 16.75 32.02 -3.97
CA THR A 239 16.18 30.71 -3.61
C THR A 239 17.16 29.82 -2.86
N ASN A 240 18.45 30.18 -2.82
CA ASN A 240 19.45 29.42 -2.09
C ASN A 240 19.30 29.66 -0.59
N SER A 241 19.34 28.58 0.20
CA SER A 241 19.28 28.70 1.64
C SER A 241 20.56 29.36 2.17
N CYS A 242 20.38 30.38 3.00
CA CYS A 242 21.47 31.03 3.73
C CYS A 242 21.60 30.47 5.16
N TYR A 243 20.61 29.68 5.59
CA TYR A 243 20.57 28.95 6.86
C TYR A 243 19.72 27.69 6.67
N GLU A 244 20.17 26.58 7.25
CA GLU A 244 19.42 25.33 7.31
C GLU A 244 19.79 24.64 8.63
N GLU A 245 18.79 24.35 9.45
CA GLU A 245 18.98 23.57 10.68
C GLU A 245 17.89 22.51 10.79
N VAL A 246 18.29 21.32 11.22
CA VAL A 246 17.40 20.19 11.46
C VAL A 246 17.53 19.79 12.92
N GLN A 247 16.40 19.71 13.61
CA GLN A 247 16.32 19.10 14.94
C GLN A 247 15.38 17.91 14.93
N TYR A 248 15.77 16.89 15.71
CA TYR A 248 14.99 15.68 15.92
C TYR A 248 14.43 15.69 17.34
N ILE A 249 13.12 15.49 17.48
CA ILE A 249 12.50 15.27 18.78
C ILE A 249 12.13 13.79 18.89
N ASN A 250 12.74 13.10 19.84
CA ASN A 250 12.33 11.74 20.17
C ASN A 250 11.03 11.76 20.97
N GLN A 251 10.22 10.71 20.82
CA GLN A 251 8.95 10.59 21.52
C GLN A 251 9.10 10.85 23.02
N SER A 252 8.34 11.82 23.50
CA SER A 252 8.13 12.12 24.92
C SER A 252 7.10 11.12 25.49
N ARG A 253 6.89 11.09 26.81
CA ARG A 253 6.09 10.02 27.44
C ARG A 253 4.66 10.02 26.89
N GLU A 254 3.90 8.93 27.02
CA GLU A 254 2.47 8.88 26.59
C GLU A 254 1.64 10.05 27.17
N GLU A 255 2.06 10.59 28.33
CA GLU A 255 1.50 11.77 28.98
C GLU A 255 1.60 13.08 28.16
N ASP A 256 2.47 13.13 27.15
CA ASP A 256 2.73 14.31 26.31
C ASP A 256 1.97 14.26 24.97
N PHE A 257 1.15 13.23 24.73
CA PHE A 257 0.35 13.15 23.50
C PHE A 257 -0.68 14.28 23.43
N HIS A 258 -0.81 14.88 22.24
CA HIS A 258 -1.62 16.08 21.99
C HIS A 258 -1.20 17.32 22.78
N HIS A 259 -0.10 17.27 23.55
CA HIS A 259 0.49 18.46 24.14
C HIS A 259 1.32 19.23 23.11
N ARG A 260 1.36 20.54 23.33
CA ARG A 260 2.17 21.45 22.54
C ARG A 260 3.61 21.39 23.03
N THR A 261 4.54 21.11 22.13
CA THR A 261 5.98 21.14 22.41
C THR A 261 6.63 22.35 21.76
N ASN A 262 7.70 22.85 22.39
CA ASN A 262 8.41 24.04 21.95
C ASN A 262 9.88 23.68 21.70
N VAL A 263 10.39 24.10 20.55
CA VAL A 263 11.79 23.93 20.16
C VAL A 263 12.40 25.26 19.80
N THR A 264 13.60 25.53 20.30
CA THR A 264 14.30 26.78 20.06
C THR A 264 15.47 26.56 19.10
N PHE A 265 15.52 27.37 18.04
CA PHE A 265 16.60 27.40 17.06
C PHE A 265 17.39 28.70 17.21
N LEU A 266 18.71 28.61 17.23
CA LEU A 266 19.58 29.79 17.25
C LEU A 266 19.89 30.20 15.82
N LEU A 267 19.39 31.36 15.40
CA LEU A 267 19.53 31.82 14.02
C LEU A 267 20.96 32.31 13.79
N GLN A 268 21.61 31.76 12.76
CA GLN A 268 22.90 32.24 12.25
C GLN A 268 22.69 33.10 11.01
N ASN A 269 23.68 33.93 10.67
CA ASN A 269 23.68 34.78 9.46
C ASN A 269 22.43 35.66 9.29
N VAL A 270 21.94 36.20 10.41
CA VAL A 270 20.67 36.96 10.50
C VAL A 270 20.63 38.24 9.65
N ASN A 271 21.79 38.74 9.23
CA ASN A 271 21.90 39.89 8.32
C ASN A 271 21.68 39.50 6.85
N ALA A 272 21.93 38.24 6.50
CA ALA A 272 21.74 37.70 5.14
C ALA A 272 20.39 36.97 5.01
N CYS A 273 19.92 36.33 6.08
CA CYS A 273 18.64 35.62 6.12
C CYS A 273 17.53 36.48 6.73
N CYS A 274 16.46 36.71 5.96
CA CYS A 274 15.32 37.52 6.42
C CYS A 274 13.98 36.78 6.34
N GLN A 275 13.89 35.71 5.53
CA GLN A 275 12.72 34.85 5.45
C GLN A 275 13.05 33.47 6.00
N TYR A 276 12.15 32.88 6.79
CA TYR A 276 12.33 31.54 7.35
C TYR A 276 11.11 30.67 7.04
N SER A 277 11.36 29.46 6.55
CA SER A 277 10.38 28.41 6.34
C SER A 277 10.58 27.33 7.40
N VAL A 278 9.51 26.92 8.07
CA VAL A 278 9.53 25.87 9.08
C VAL A 278 8.65 24.71 8.61
N GLN A 279 9.18 23.50 8.68
CA GLN A 279 8.46 22.27 8.33
C GLN A 279 8.61 21.25 9.43
N THR A 280 7.49 20.61 9.80
CA THR A 280 7.47 19.49 10.74
C THR A 280 7.08 18.22 10.01
N LEU A 281 7.89 17.17 10.14
CA LEU A 281 7.69 15.88 9.51
C LEU A 281 7.51 14.82 10.58
N LEU A 282 6.41 14.07 10.48
CA LEU A 282 6.14 12.88 11.28
C LEU A 282 6.81 11.67 10.62
N LYS A 283 7.52 10.86 11.41
CA LYS A 283 8.16 9.61 10.97
C LYS A 283 7.90 8.45 11.92
#